data_AF-A0A950SSD9-F1
#
_entry.id   AF-A0A950SSD9-F1
#
_cell.length_a   1.000
_cell.length_b   1.000
_cell.length_c   1.000
_cell.angle_alpha   90.00
_cell.angle_beta   90.00
_cell.angle_gamma   90.00
#
_symmetry.space_group_name_H-M   'P 1'
#
loop_
_entity.id
_entity.type
_entity.pdbx_description
1 polymer ?
#
loop_
_entity_poly.entity_id
_entity_poly.type
_entity_poly.pdbx_seq_one_letter_code
_entity_poly.pdbx_strand_id
1 'polypeptide(L)' 'EVEEEGGFRRVPEIGLGNFLWASDFPGLDSPWPHSKAEGHAPAEAALGKAALDRLVFENAVSLYNIPVTLPRQQPIA' A
#
# COMPACT_ATOMS: atom_id res chain seq x y z
N GLU A 1 12.92 3.54 -21.46
CA GLU A 1 12.40 3.32 -20.10
C GLU A 1 12.68 1.88 -19.76
N VAL A 2 13.43 1.61 -18.70
CA VAL A 2 13.58 0.24 -18.22
C VAL A 2 12.22 -0.08 -17.61
N GLU A 3 11.50 -1.01 -18.23
CA GLU A 3 10.28 -1.58 -17.66
C GLU A 3 10.67 -2.10 -16.27
N GLU A 4 10.31 -1.38 -15.20
CA GLU A 4 10.61 -1.81 -13.84
C GLU A 4 9.96 -3.17 -13.67
N GLU A 5 10.77 -4.24 -13.66
CA GLU A 5 10.30 -5.58 -13.34
C GLU A 5 9.56 -5.50 -11.99
N GLY A 6 8.24 -5.60 -12.07
CA GLY A 6 7.31 -4.99 -11.12
C GLY A 6 7.64 -5.22 -9.65
N GLY A 7 7.58 -4.13 -8.87
CA GLY A 7 7.99 -4.10 -7.46
C GLY A 7 7.45 -5.27 -6.63
N PHE A 8 6.22 -5.72 -6.87
CA PHE A 8 5.62 -6.83 -6.11
C PHE A 8 6.20 -8.22 -6.39
N ARG A 9 6.86 -8.44 -7.54
CA ARG A 9 7.50 -9.73 -7.84
C ARG A 9 8.63 -10.05 -6.86
N ARG A 10 9.20 -9.04 -6.21
CA ARG A 10 10.27 -9.18 -5.20
C ARG A 10 9.77 -9.40 -3.78
N VAL A 11 8.45 -9.45 -3.55
CA VAL A 11 7.88 -9.72 -2.22
C VAL A 11 8.40 -11.03 -1.60
N PRO A 12 8.61 -12.15 -2.33
CA PRO A 12 9.18 -13.36 -1.75
C PRO A 12 10.62 -13.19 -1.22
N GLU A 13 11.39 -12.28 -1.80
CA GLU A 13 12.80 -12.05 -1.45
C GLU A 13 12.97 -10.99 -0.35
N ILE A 14 12.20 -9.90 -0.46
CA ILE A 14 12.32 -8.72 0.40
C ILE A 14 11.37 -8.79 1.61
N GLY A 15 10.25 -9.51 1.47
CA GLY A 15 9.19 -9.60 2.47
C GLY A 15 8.24 -8.39 2.44
N LEU A 16 6.93 -8.64 2.49
CA LEU A 16 5.88 -7.61 2.36
C LEU A 16 6.00 -6.49 3.41
N GLY A 17 6.53 -6.76 4.60
CA GLY A 17 6.71 -5.76 5.67
C GLY A 17 7.68 -4.63 5.31
N ASN A 18 8.50 -4.81 4.28
CA ASN A 18 9.47 -3.83 3.80
C ASN A 18 8.98 -3.03 2.58
N PHE A 19 7.72 -3.20 2.18
CA PHE A 19 7.11 -2.44 1.08
C PHE A 19 6.16 -1.36 1.59
N LEU A 20 6.11 -0.25 0.86
CA LEU A 20 5.15 0.83 1.08
C LEU A 20 4.51 1.17 -0.25
N TRP A 21 3.24 1.59 -0.21
CA TRP A 21 2.61 2.26 -1.33
C TRP A 21 2.83 3.77 -1.21
N ALA A 22 3.17 4.43 -2.31
CA ALA A 22 3.28 5.87 -2.38
C ALA A 22 2.62 6.39 -3.66
N SER A 23 2.02 7.57 -3.59
CA SER A 23 1.43 8.23 -4.76
C SER A 23 2.44 9.06 -5.56
N ASP A 24 3.61 9.34 -4.99
CA ASP A 24 4.60 10.27 -5.55
C ASP A 24 4.01 11.63 -6.00
N PHE A 25 3.00 12.14 -5.31
CA PHE A 25 2.43 13.45 -5.64
C PHE A 25 3.46 14.58 -5.35
N PRO A 26 3.66 15.56 -6.26
CA PRO A 26 2.91 15.86 -7.49
C PRO A 26 3.60 15.40 -8.79
N GLY A 27 4.33 14.29 -8.77
CA GLY A 27 4.97 13.68 -9.93
C GLY A 27 4.00 13.47 -11.11
N LEU A 28 4.54 13.49 -12.33
CA LEU A 28 3.74 13.40 -13.57
C LEU A 28 3.04 12.05 -13.74
N ASP A 29 3.62 11.01 -13.17
CA ASP A 29 3.13 9.62 -13.12
C ASP A 29 2.33 9.33 -11.85
N SER A 30 2.12 10.33 -10.99
CA SER A 30 1.31 10.19 -9.79
C SER A 30 -0.12 9.80 -10.18
N PRO A 31 -0.74 8.81 -9.50
CA PRO A 31 -2.15 8.49 -9.71
C PRO A 31 -3.09 9.52 -9.08
N TRP A 32 -2.60 10.66 -8.57
CA TRP A 32 -3.45 11.72 -8.01
C TRP A 32 -4.28 12.41 -9.12
N PRO A 33 -5.61 12.63 -8.95
CA PRO A 33 -6.43 12.43 -7.74
C PRO A 33 -7.14 11.08 -7.60
N HIS A 34 -6.76 10.09 -8.39
CA HIS A 34 -7.42 8.79 -8.53
C HIS A 34 -6.67 7.62 -7.85
N SER A 35 -5.84 7.89 -6.83
CA SER A 35 -4.99 6.93 -6.10
C SER A 35 -5.64 5.59 -5.75
N LYS A 36 -6.92 5.58 -5.36
CA LYS A 36 -7.63 4.33 -5.04
C LYS A 36 -7.86 3.47 -6.28
N ALA A 37 -8.31 4.08 -7.38
CA ALA A 37 -8.65 3.35 -8.61
C ALA A 37 -7.38 2.94 -9.37
N GLU A 38 -6.38 3.83 -9.45
CA GLU A 38 -5.20 3.63 -10.29
C GLU A 38 -4.00 3.04 -9.53
N GLY A 39 -3.94 3.22 -8.20
CA GLY A 39 -2.87 2.67 -7.37
C GLY A 39 -3.31 1.49 -6.50
N HIS A 40 -4.38 1.65 -5.72
CA HIS A 40 -4.76 0.61 -4.74
C HIS A 40 -5.44 -0.59 -5.40
N ALA A 41 -6.36 -0.39 -6.34
CA ALA A 41 -7.08 -1.50 -6.97
C ALA A 41 -6.15 -2.48 -7.70
N PRO A 42 -5.13 -2.04 -8.47
CA PRO A 42 -4.14 -2.96 -9.04
C PRO A 42 -3.32 -3.71 -7.98
N ALA A 43 -2.93 -3.04 -6.89
CA ALA A 43 -2.20 -3.68 -5.79
C ALA A 43 -3.05 -4.73 -5.07
N GLU A 44 -4.33 -4.44 -4.83
CA GLU A 44 -5.28 -5.41 -4.26
C GLU A 44 -5.52 -6.59 -5.19
N ALA A 45 -5.66 -6.36 -6.50
CA ALA A 45 -5.81 -7.43 -7.48
C ALA A 45 -4.56 -8.35 -7.52
N ALA A 46 -3.37 -7.78 -7.32
CA ALA A 46 -2.11 -8.53 -7.35
C ALA A 46 -1.81 -9.29 -6.04
N LEU A 47 -2.14 -8.71 -4.88
CA LEU A 47 -1.68 -9.20 -3.57
C LEU A 47 -2.81 -9.58 -2.59
N GLY A 48 -4.04 -9.16 -2.88
CA GLY A 48 -5.21 -9.31 -2.00
C GLY A 48 -5.37 -8.19 -0.97
N LYS A 49 -6.57 -8.08 -0.40
CA LYS A 49 -6.98 -6.99 0.50
C LYS A 49 -6.11 -6.86 1.76
N ALA A 50 -5.78 -7.98 2.41
CA ALA A 50 -4.96 -7.96 3.62
C ALA A 50 -3.53 -7.45 3.35
N ALA A 51 -2.99 -7.77 2.17
CA ALA A 51 -1.68 -7.26 1.76
C ALA A 51 -1.74 -5.77 1.39
N LEU A 52 -2.84 -5.33 0.75
CA LEU A 52 -3.09 -3.91 0.49
C LEU A 52 -3.11 -3.12 1.81
N ASP A 53 -3.83 -3.59 2.83
CA ASP A 53 -3.92 -2.91 4.14
C ASP A 53 -2.55 -2.73 4.79
N ARG A 54 -1.67 -3.72 4.66
CA ARG A 54 -0.28 -3.61 5.07
C ARG A 54 0.50 -2.56 4.28
N LEU A 55 0.39 -2.63 2.96
CA LEU A 55 1.14 -1.79 2.02
C LEU A 55 0.79 -0.30 2.17
N VAL A 56 -0.50 0.03 2.36
CA VAL A 56 -0.97 1.43 2.42
C VAL A 56 -1.06 1.99 3.83
N PHE A 57 -1.00 1.15 4.87
CA PHE A 57 -1.21 1.58 6.25
C PHE A 57 -0.24 0.95 7.25
N GLU A 58 -0.33 -0.36 7.50
CA GLU A 58 0.36 -0.98 8.67
C GLU A 58 1.88 -0.76 8.63
N ASN A 59 2.50 -0.93 7.45
CA ASN A 59 3.95 -0.78 7.30
C ASN A 59 4.39 0.67 7.51
N ALA A 60 3.61 1.65 7.01
CA ALA A 60 3.91 3.07 7.19
C ALA A 60 3.77 3.51 8.65
N VAL A 61 2.70 3.04 9.32
CA VAL A 61 2.48 3.27 10.75
C VAL A 61 3.66 2.74 11.57
N SER A 62 4.11 1.52 11.28
CA SER A 62 5.22 0.91 12.01
C SER A 62 6.55 1.60 11.72
N LEU A 63 6.85 1.92 10.46
CA LEU A 63 8.14 2.51 10.07
C LEU A 63 8.30 3.93 10.61
N TYR A 64 7.26 4.76 10.47
CA TYR A 64 7.30 6.16 10.84
C TYR A 64 6.80 6.43 12.27
N ASN A 65 6.45 5.38 13.02
CA ASN A 65 5.86 5.49 14.37
C ASN A 65 4.66 6.44 14.40
N ILE A 66 3.78 6.35 13.39
CA ILE A 66 2.62 7.24 13.27
C ILE A 66 1.66 6.90 14.41
N PRO A 67 1.29 7.87 15.28
CA PRO A 67 0.32 7.61 16.33
C PRO A 67 -1.06 7.39 15.72
N VAL A 68 -1.60 6.18 15.85
CA VAL A 68 -2.93 5.82 15.35
C VAL A 68 -3.84 5.36 16.48
N THR A 69 -5.03 5.96 16.53
CA THR A 69 -6.14 5.51 17.37
C THR A 69 -7.18 4.87 16.47
N LEU A 70 -7.24 3.54 16.45
CA LEU A 70 -8.24 2.83 15.67
C LEU A 70 -9.61 2.87 16.40
N PRO A 71 -10.73 3.09 15.68
CA PRO A 71 -12.05 2.92 16.26
C PRO A 71 -12.19 1.50 16.81
N ARG A 72 -12.70 1.34 18.03
CA ARG A 72 -13.07 0.00 18.52
C ARG A 72 -14.15 -0.55 17.60
N GLN A 73 -13.92 -1.74 17.05
CA GLN A 73 -14.99 -2.47 16.37
C GLN A 73 -16.09 -2.76 17.40
N GLN A 74 -17.27 -2.17 17.22
CA GLN A 74 -18.44 -2.59 17.97
C GLN A 74 -18.79 -4.01 17.50
N PRO A 75 -18.99 -4.98 18.41
CA PRO A 75 -19.50 -6.27 18.02
C PRO A 75 -20.86 -6.06 17.33
N ILE A 76 -21.03 -6.67 16.16
CA ILE A 76 -22.30 -6.69 15.46
C ILE A 76 -23.27 -7.48 16.36
N ALA A 77 -24.37 -6.84 16.75
CA ALA A 77 -25.43 -7.42 17.58
C ALA A 77 -26.25 -8.46 16.81
#